data_AF-A0A1G2W8U6-F1
#
_entry.id   AF-A0A1G2W8U6-F1
#
_cell.length_a   1.000
_cell.length_b   1.000
_cell.length_c   1.000
_cell.angle_alpha   90.00
_cell.angle_beta   90.00
_cell.angle_gamma   90.00
#
_symmetry.space_group_name_H-M   'P 1'
#
loop_
_entity.id
_entity.type
_entity.pdbx_description
1 polymer ?
#
loop_
_entity_poly.entity_id
_entity_poly.type
_entity_poly.pdbx_seq_one_letter_code
_entity_poly.pdbx_strand_id
1 'polypeptide(L)'
;MLKIFLARWLGKFERTYGYDASYMRHVLRVNPASLLKFSLGAQAPDHKAAPPEALVAAGLYGTMLEDCGPCVQVGVDIATANGVDPKVLRAVIAGDEAAMGETAALGYRFARASLARDMAACDPLRDEIVRRWGDEALVAISLAIVASRMYPTLKYALGYGKACSRVQVDGEAVAPHRLAA
;
A
#
# COMPACT_ATOMS: atom_id res chain seq x y z
N MET A 1 -11.48 27.83 0.06
CA MET A 1 -11.88 26.82 -0.95
C MET A 1 -11.16 25.47 -0.75
N LEU A 2 -9.83 25.41 -0.80
CA LEU A 2 -9.05 24.17 -0.66
C LEU A 2 -9.49 23.28 0.53
N LYS A 3 -9.63 23.86 1.73
CA LYS A 3 -10.03 23.12 2.94
C LYS A 3 -11.39 22.43 2.80
N ILE A 4 -12.36 23.09 2.16
CA ILE A 4 -13.72 22.55 1.95
C ILE A 4 -13.67 21.39 0.96
N PHE A 5 -12.93 21.54 -0.14
CA PHE A 5 -12.76 20.47 -1.13
C PHE A 5 -12.11 19.23 -0.51
N LEU A 6 -10.99 19.39 0.21
CA LEU A 6 -10.33 18.28 0.89
C LEU A 6 -11.22 17.64 1.96
N ALA A 7 -11.99 18.43 2.72
CA ALA A 7 -12.93 17.89 3.70
C ALA A 7 -14.05 17.05 3.04
N ARG A 8 -14.57 17.48 1.89
CA ARG A 8 -15.60 16.73 1.14
C ARG A 8 -15.02 15.45 0.56
N TRP A 9 -13.79 15.50 0.02
CA TRP A 9 -13.08 14.33 -0.47
C TRP A 9 -12.82 13.32 0.65
N LEU A 10 -12.33 13.75 1.81
CA LEU A 10 -12.16 12.89 2.99
C LEU A 10 -13.49 12.25 3.40
N GLY A 11 -14.57 13.03 3.49
CA GLY A 11 -15.88 12.49 3.83
C GLY A 11 -16.39 11.45 2.82
N LYS A 12 -16.09 11.61 1.52
CA LYS A 12 -16.40 10.59 0.51
C LYS A 12 -15.54 9.34 0.73
N PHE A 13 -14.23 9.51 0.93
CA PHE A 13 -13.28 8.42 1.16
C PHE A 13 -13.66 7.55 2.37
N GLU A 14 -13.94 8.19 3.51
CA GLU A 14 -14.37 7.50 4.75
C GLU A 14 -15.64 6.67 4.52
N ARG A 15 -16.62 7.21 3.79
CA ARG A 15 -17.87 6.49 3.49
C ARG A 15 -17.67 5.35 2.49
N THR A 16 -16.84 5.55 1.48
CA THR A 16 -16.60 4.55 0.43
C THR A 16 -15.86 3.33 0.98
N TYR A 17 -14.90 3.52 1.88
CA TYR A 17 -14.04 2.44 2.38
C TYR A 17 -14.24 2.11 3.87
N GLY A 18 -15.22 2.71 4.55
CA GLY A 18 -15.41 2.50 5.98
C GLY A 18 -14.17 2.81 6.84
N TYR A 19 -13.32 3.72 6.37
CA TYR A 19 -12.00 3.99 6.95
C TYR A 19 -11.99 5.22 7.85
N ASP A 20 -11.34 5.15 9.01
CA ASP A 20 -11.13 6.32 9.88
C ASP A 20 -9.96 7.20 9.39
N ALA A 21 -10.31 8.33 8.77
CA ALA A 21 -9.37 9.34 8.29
C ALA A 21 -9.12 10.48 9.30
N SER A 22 -9.36 10.26 10.60
CA SER A 22 -9.20 11.29 11.64
C SER A 22 -7.82 11.96 11.67
N TYR A 23 -6.74 11.22 11.39
CA TYR A 23 -5.40 11.79 11.28
C TYR A 23 -5.27 12.72 10.05
N MET A 24 -5.91 12.40 8.92
CA MET A 24 -5.94 13.30 7.76
C MET A 24 -6.78 14.54 8.04
N ARG A 25 -7.89 14.39 8.78
CA ARG A 25 -8.69 15.52 9.27
C ARG A 25 -7.88 16.40 10.23
N HIS A 26 -7.02 15.80 11.06
CA HIS A 26 -6.07 16.55 11.89
C HIS A 26 -5.16 17.41 11.01
N VAL A 27 -4.47 16.81 10.02
CA VAL A 27 -3.59 17.56 9.12
C VAL A 27 -4.34 18.67 8.40
N LEU A 28 -5.54 18.37 7.88
CA LEU A 28 -6.39 19.37 7.22
C LEU A 28 -6.76 20.55 8.13
N ARG A 29 -7.02 20.28 9.41
CA ARG A 29 -7.34 21.32 10.40
C ARG A 29 -6.14 22.23 10.64
N VAL A 30 -4.94 21.65 10.77
CA VAL A 30 -3.70 22.37 11.08
C VAL A 30 -3.15 23.11 9.85
N ASN A 31 -2.98 22.43 8.72
CA ASN A 31 -2.48 23.02 7.48
C ASN A 31 -3.02 22.27 6.24
N PRO A 32 -4.02 22.82 5.53
CA PRO A 32 -4.57 22.23 4.31
C PRO A 32 -3.55 22.01 3.18
N ALA A 33 -2.53 22.87 3.08
CA ALA A 33 -1.50 22.72 2.04
C ALA A 33 -0.60 21.50 2.31
N SER A 34 -0.34 21.16 3.58
CA SER A 34 0.39 19.95 3.94
C SER A 34 -0.38 18.69 3.54
N LEU A 35 -1.69 18.65 3.77
CA LEU A 35 -2.51 17.51 3.33
C LEU A 35 -2.52 17.37 1.81
N LEU A 36 -2.60 18.47 1.07
CA LEU A 36 -2.54 18.45 -0.40
C LEU A 36 -1.20 17.88 -0.89
N LYS A 37 -0.08 18.38 -0.40
CA LYS A 37 1.27 17.90 -0.78
C LYS A 37 1.47 16.43 -0.41
N PHE A 38 1.02 16.03 0.77
CA PHE A 38 1.05 14.64 1.21
C PHE A 38 0.23 13.73 0.28
N SER A 39 -0.96 14.17 -0.13
CA SER A 39 -1.82 13.41 -1.05
C SER A 39 -1.20 13.30 -2.45
N LEU A 40 -0.50 14.35 -2.92
CA LEU A 40 0.25 14.30 -4.18
C LEU A 40 1.43 13.34 -4.10
N GLY A 41 2.18 13.35 -2.99
CA GLY A 41 3.27 12.39 -2.77
C GLY A 41 2.80 10.94 -2.73
N ALA A 42 1.63 10.68 -2.13
CA ALA A 42 1.01 9.35 -2.12
C ALA A 42 0.56 8.88 -3.51
N GLN A 43 0.39 9.78 -4.48
CA GLN A 43 0.04 9.48 -5.89
C GLN A 43 1.27 9.44 -6.81
N ALA A 44 2.49 9.42 -6.24
CA ALA A 44 3.71 9.32 -7.03
C ALA A 44 3.82 8.09 -7.95
N PRO A 45 3.31 6.89 -7.59
CA PRO A 45 3.41 5.71 -8.46
C PRO A 45 2.59 5.89 -9.75
N ASP A 46 3.20 5.61 -10.92
CA ASP A 46 2.43 5.43 -12.15
C ASP A 46 1.79 4.04 -12.18
N HIS A 47 0.49 4.00 -11.88
CA HIS A 47 -0.27 2.75 -11.83
C HIS A 47 -0.42 2.03 -13.19
N LYS A 48 -0.02 2.66 -14.31
CA LYS A 48 -0.08 2.06 -15.65
C LYS A 48 1.27 1.49 -16.11
N ALA A 49 2.36 1.85 -15.44
CA ALA A 49 3.71 1.46 -15.85
C ALA A 49 4.08 0.02 -15.47
N ALA A 50 3.29 -0.65 -14.62
CA ALA A 50 3.53 -2.03 -14.19
C ALA A 50 2.20 -2.79 -14.02
N PRO A 51 2.22 -4.13 -14.02
CA PRO A 51 1.02 -4.91 -13.73
C PRO A 51 0.43 -4.57 -12.35
N PRO A 52 -0.92 -4.45 -12.24
CA PRO A 52 -1.58 -4.11 -10.98
C PRO A 52 -1.20 -5.03 -9.83
N GLU A 53 -1.02 -6.33 -10.08
CA GLU A 53 -0.69 -7.32 -9.06
C GLU A 53 0.70 -7.09 -8.48
N ALA A 54 1.67 -6.69 -9.29
CA ALA A 54 3.03 -6.39 -8.82
C ALA A 54 3.05 -5.11 -7.97
N LEU A 55 2.34 -4.05 -8.42
CA LEU A 55 2.21 -2.79 -7.69
C LEU A 55 1.52 -2.99 -6.34
N VAL A 56 0.40 -3.70 -6.34
CA VAL A 56 -0.39 -3.96 -5.14
C VAL A 56 0.36 -4.89 -4.18
N ALA A 57 1.03 -5.93 -4.67
CA ALA A 57 1.80 -6.82 -3.79
C ALA A 57 2.97 -6.09 -3.11
N ALA A 58 3.71 -5.27 -3.87
CA ALA A 58 4.81 -4.47 -3.33
C ALA A 58 4.32 -3.42 -2.33
N GLY A 59 3.22 -2.73 -2.65
CA GLY A 59 2.60 -1.75 -1.76
C GLY A 59 2.04 -2.38 -0.48
N LEU A 60 1.30 -3.48 -0.58
CA LEU A 60 0.75 -4.18 0.59
C LEU A 60 1.87 -4.71 1.49
N TYR A 61 2.97 -5.23 0.91
CA TYR A 61 4.14 -5.60 1.71
C TYR A 61 4.68 -4.39 2.50
N GLY A 62 4.83 -3.24 1.85
CA GLY A 62 5.26 -2.00 2.49
C GLY A 62 4.32 -1.57 3.63
N THR A 63 3.00 -1.61 3.43
CA THR A 63 2.03 -1.29 4.48
C THR A 63 2.02 -2.30 5.63
N MET A 64 2.17 -3.60 5.34
CA MET A 64 2.26 -4.64 6.37
C MET A 64 3.50 -4.48 7.24
N LEU A 65 4.61 -4.01 6.68
CA LEU A 65 5.85 -3.76 7.44
C LEU A 65 5.68 -2.64 8.49
N GLU A 66 4.76 -1.70 8.26
CA GLU A 66 4.44 -0.63 9.20
C GLU A 66 3.43 -1.04 10.29
N ASP A 67 3.02 -2.32 10.31
CA ASP A 67 2.08 -2.89 11.29
C ASP A 67 0.80 -2.05 11.48
N CYS A 68 0.22 -1.56 10.38
CA CYS A 68 -1.04 -0.81 10.39
C CYS A 68 -2.19 -1.62 9.79
N GLY A 69 -2.86 -2.43 10.61
CA GLY A 69 -4.03 -3.25 10.18
C GLY A 69 -5.10 -2.48 9.38
N PRO A 70 -5.59 -1.30 9.85
CA PRO A 70 -6.54 -0.49 9.08
C PRO A 70 -5.98 0.02 7.75
N CYS A 71 -4.67 0.26 7.66
CA CYS A 71 -4.03 0.71 6.42
C CYS A 71 -3.93 -0.46 5.42
N VAL A 72 -3.64 -1.67 5.90
CA VAL A 72 -3.68 -2.89 5.09
C VAL A 72 -5.10 -3.12 4.56
N GLN A 73 -6.12 -3.02 5.42
CA GLN A 73 -7.52 -3.19 5.02
C GLN A 73 -7.92 -2.23 3.90
N VAL A 74 -7.71 -0.92 4.07
CA VAL A 74 -8.10 0.04 3.04
C VAL A 74 -7.30 -0.15 1.73
N GLY A 75 -6.05 -0.63 1.82
CA GLY A 75 -5.27 -1.04 0.66
C GLY A 75 -5.88 -2.21 -0.10
N VAL A 76 -6.35 -3.24 0.62
CA VAL A 76 -7.09 -4.38 0.07
C VAL A 76 -8.40 -3.93 -0.58
N ASP A 77 -9.17 -3.06 0.08
CA ASP A 77 -10.45 -2.59 -0.43
C ASP A 77 -10.27 -1.80 -1.74
N ILE A 78 -9.24 -0.94 -1.79
CA ILE A 78 -8.88 -0.19 -3.00
C ILE A 78 -8.42 -1.13 -4.11
N ALA A 79 -7.57 -2.13 -3.80
CA ALA A 79 -7.11 -3.08 -4.81
C ALA A 79 -8.26 -3.91 -5.39
N THR A 80 -9.17 -4.36 -4.53
CA THR A 80 -10.38 -5.10 -4.93
C THR A 80 -11.28 -4.23 -5.81
N ALA A 81 -11.50 -2.96 -5.43
CA ALA A 81 -12.29 -2.01 -6.23
C ALA A 81 -11.68 -1.71 -7.61
N ASN A 82 -10.35 -1.89 -7.75
CA ASN A 82 -9.63 -1.75 -9.01
C ASN A 82 -9.48 -3.09 -9.78
N GLY A 83 -10.16 -4.16 -9.33
CA GLY A 83 -10.25 -5.42 -10.06
C GLY A 83 -9.14 -6.42 -9.81
N VAL A 84 -8.29 -6.22 -8.79
CA VAL A 84 -7.32 -7.26 -8.39
C VAL A 84 -8.07 -8.44 -7.76
N ASP A 85 -7.75 -9.67 -8.20
CA ASP A 85 -8.39 -10.89 -7.72
C ASP A 85 -8.23 -11.02 -6.18
N PRO A 86 -9.34 -11.13 -5.42
CA PRO A 86 -9.31 -11.38 -3.98
C PRO A 86 -8.40 -12.55 -3.57
N LYS A 87 -8.28 -13.62 -4.38
CA LYS A 87 -7.39 -14.75 -4.09
C LYS A 87 -5.93 -14.33 -4.03
N VAL A 88 -5.50 -13.48 -4.97
CA VAL A 88 -4.13 -12.92 -4.98
C VAL A 88 -3.92 -12.07 -3.75
N LEU A 89 -4.88 -11.20 -3.41
CA LEU A 89 -4.80 -10.35 -2.21
C LEU A 89 -4.67 -11.19 -0.94
N ARG A 90 -5.48 -12.25 -0.79
CA ARG A 90 -5.38 -13.17 0.36
C ARG A 90 -4.00 -13.81 0.45
N ALA A 91 -3.47 -14.29 -0.67
CA ALA A 91 -2.15 -14.90 -0.73
C ALA A 91 -1.03 -13.90 -0.37
N VAL A 92 -1.11 -12.66 -0.87
CA VAL A 92 -0.18 -11.58 -0.51
C VAL A 92 -0.18 -11.31 0.99
N ILE A 93 -1.37 -11.15 1.59
CA ILE A 93 -1.50 -10.89 3.04
C ILE A 93 -1.00 -12.08 3.86
N ALA A 94 -1.29 -13.31 3.43
CA ALA A 94 -0.85 -14.53 4.09
C ALA A 94 0.65 -14.86 3.89
N GLY A 95 1.34 -14.15 2.98
CA GLY A 95 2.73 -14.45 2.60
C GLY A 95 2.87 -15.74 1.79
N ASP A 96 1.79 -16.22 1.15
CA ASP A 96 1.79 -17.41 0.32
C ASP A 96 2.28 -17.06 -1.10
N GLU A 97 3.60 -17.12 -1.28
CA GLU A 97 4.27 -16.84 -2.56
C GLU A 97 3.86 -17.81 -3.69
N ALA A 98 3.43 -19.02 -3.35
CA ALA A 98 2.97 -19.99 -4.35
C ALA A 98 1.55 -19.66 -4.85
N ALA A 99 0.68 -19.17 -3.97
CA ALA A 99 -0.71 -18.88 -4.31
C ALA A 99 -0.96 -17.49 -4.91
N MET A 100 -0.06 -16.51 -4.71
CA MET A 100 -0.26 -15.14 -5.23
C MET A 100 0.00 -14.98 -6.73
N GLY A 101 0.58 -16.00 -7.38
CA GLY A 101 0.95 -15.95 -8.79
C GLY A 101 2.27 -15.21 -9.04
N GLU A 102 2.89 -15.48 -10.19
CA GLU A 102 4.27 -15.07 -10.46
C GLU A 102 4.47 -13.55 -10.46
N THR A 103 3.53 -12.80 -11.06
CA THR A 103 3.56 -11.33 -11.13
C THR A 103 3.52 -10.69 -9.74
N ALA A 104 2.57 -11.11 -8.90
CA ALA A 104 2.45 -10.59 -7.54
C ALA A 104 3.65 -11.00 -6.68
N ALA A 105 4.10 -12.27 -6.81
CA ALA A 105 5.25 -12.79 -6.09
C ALA A 105 6.55 -12.06 -6.44
N LEU A 106 6.74 -11.60 -7.68
CA LEU A 106 7.91 -10.79 -8.04
C LEU A 106 7.90 -9.44 -7.32
N GLY A 107 6.77 -8.71 -7.34
CA GLY A 107 6.62 -7.44 -6.61
C GLY A 107 6.76 -7.59 -5.10
N TYR A 108 6.14 -8.63 -4.52
CA TYR A 108 6.24 -8.98 -3.10
C TYR A 108 7.69 -9.25 -2.67
N ARG A 109 8.39 -10.14 -3.38
CA ARG A 109 9.79 -10.48 -3.07
C ARG A 109 10.72 -9.28 -3.22
N PHE A 110 10.52 -8.47 -4.26
CA PHE A 110 11.30 -7.25 -4.48
C PHE A 110 11.12 -6.25 -3.34
N ALA A 111 9.87 -6.02 -2.91
CA ALA A 111 9.58 -5.17 -1.76
C ALA A 111 10.22 -5.70 -0.48
N ARG A 112 10.14 -7.02 -0.23
CA ARG A 112 10.80 -7.68 0.91
C ARG A 112 12.31 -7.45 0.92
N ALA A 113 12.99 -7.82 -0.16
CA ALA A 113 14.44 -7.73 -0.25
C ALA A 113 14.94 -6.29 -0.17
N SER A 114 14.29 -5.35 -0.88
CA SER A 114 14.67 -3.93 -0.87
C SER A 114 14.51 -3.29 0.51
N LEU A 115 13.41 -3.56 1.22
CA LEU A 115 13.16 -3.02 2.56
C LEU A 115 14.08 -3.64 3.62
N ALA A 116 14.43 -4.93 3.46
CA ALA A 116 15.43 -5.61 4.28
C ALA A 116 16.88 -5.16 3.99
N ARG A 117 17.10 -4.38 2.92
CA ARG A 117 18.42 -3.98 2.42
C ARG A 117 19.30 -5.17 2.01
N ASP A 118 18.68 -6.28 1.62
CA ASP A 118 19.36 -7.45 1.08
C ASP A 118 19.54 -7.28 -0.43
N MET A 119 20.68 -6.70 -0.82
CA MET A 119 20.96 -6.43 -2.25
C MET A 119 21.23 -7.70 -3.03
N ALA A 120 21.79 -8.74 -2.40
CA ALA A 120 22.02 -10.02 -3.07
C ALA A 120 20.70 -10.68 -3.52
N ALA A 121 19.64 -10.57 -2.71
CA ALA A 121 18.30 -11.00 -3.11
C ALA A 121 17.59 -9.98 -4.00
N CYS A 122 17.79 -8.67 -3.78
CA CYS A 122 17.06 -7.60 -4.47
C CYS A 122 17.51 -7.41 -5.92
N ASP A 123 18.82 -7.45 -6.20
CA ASP A 123 19.38 -7.17 -7.52
C ASP A 123 18.82 -8.08 -8.63
N PRO A 124 18.80 -9.43 -8.50
CA PRO A 124 18.21 -10.27 -9.54
C PRO A 124 16.69 -10.06 -9.72
N LEU A 125 15.97 -9.68 -8.66
CA LEU A 125 14.55 -9.35 -8.75
C LEU A 125 14.34 -8.02 -9.48
N ARG A 126 15.24 -7.05 -9.29
CA ARG A 126 15.25 -5.78 -10.00
C ARG A 126 15.48 -6.00 -11.49
N ASP A 127 16.49 -6.79 -11.83
CA ASP A 127 16.81 -7.13 -13.22
C ASP A 127 15.63 -7.83 -13.89
N GLU A 128 14.95 -8.72 -13.16
CA GLU A 128 13.76 -9.41 -13.67
C GLU A 128 12.57 -8.48 -13.91
N ILE A 129 12.33 -7.50 -13.03
CA ILE A 129 11.31 -6.46 -13.22
C ILE A 129 11.61 -5.65 -14.49
N VAL A 130 12.84 -5.18 -14.65
CA VAL A 130 13.27 -4.41 -15.82
C VAL A 130 13.15 -5.25 -17.08
N ARG A 131 13.56 -6.53 -17.03
CA ARG A 131 13.46 -7.45 -18.17
C ARG A 131 12.02 -7.68 -18.61
N ARG A 132 11.06 -7.78 -17.67
CA ARG A 132 9.64 -8.05 -17.98
C ARG A 132 8.87 -6.80 -18.40
N TRP A 133 9.10 -5.68 -17.73
CA TRP A 133 8.21 -4.52 -17.78
C TRP A 133 8.94 -3.17 -17.96
N GLY A 134 10.27 -3.17 -18.04
CA GLY A 134 11.09 -1.98 -18.27
C GLY A 134 11.36 -1.15 -17.02
N ASP A 135 12.18 -0.11 -17.18
CA ASP A 135 12.58 0.80 -16.09
C ASP A 135 11.41 1.60 -15.51
N GLU A 136 10.42 1.96 -16.33
CA GLU A 136 9.22 2.66 -15.85
C GLU A 136 8.47 1.83 -14.80
N ALA A 137 8.37 0.50 -15.01
CA ALA A 137 7.78 -0.42 -14.06
C ALA A 137 8.56 -0.50 -12.75
N LEU A 138 9.90 -0.55 -12.83
CA LEU A 138 10.76 -0.56 -11.66
C LEU A 138 10.55 0.70 -10.82
N VAL A 139 10.49 1.87 -11.46
CA VAL A 139 10.22 3.15 -10.79
C VAL A 139 8.84 3.14 -10.15
N ALA A 140 7.80 2.72 -10.87
CA ALA A 140 6.44 2.67 -10.35
C ALA A 140 6.29 1.73 -9.15
N ILE A 141 6.85 0.51 -9.21
CA ILE A 141 6.85 -0.45 -8.10
C ILE A 141 7.61 0.11 -6.90
N SER A 142 8.78 0.74 -7.13
CA SER A 142 9.57 1.36 -6.05
C SER A 142 8.81 2.51 -5.39
N LEU A 143 8.13 3.34 -6.16
CA LEU A 143 7.27 4.41 -5.63
C LEU A 143 6.06 3.84 -4.91
N ALA A 144 5.48 2.72 -5.34
CA ALA A 144 4.38 2.06 -4.64
C ALA A 144 4.82 1.61 -3.24
N ILE A 145 6.05 1.08 -3.10
CA ILE A 145 6.64 0.77 -1.79
C ILE A 145 6.72 2.02 -0.93
N VAL A 146 7.23 3.14 -1.46
CA VAL A 146 7.35 4.41 -0.70
C VAL A 146 5.97 4.94 -0.29
N ALA A 147 5.05 5.07 -1.24
CA ALA A 147 3.73 5.65 -1.03
C ALA A 147 2.91 4.86 -0.01
N SER A 148 2.98 3.52 -0.07
CA SER A 148 2.24 2.62 0.83
C SER A 148 2.59 2.79 2.32
N ARG A 149 3.79 3.32 2.61
CA ARG A 149 4.30 3.54 3.97
C ARG A 149 4.02 4.94 4.50
N MET A 150 3.68 5.89 3.63
CA MET A 150 3.42 7.29 4.02
C MET A 150 2.26 7.41 5.00
N TYR A 151 1.13 6.74 4.73
CA TYR A 151 -0.07 6.82 5.56
C TYR A 151 0.12 6.18 6.95
N PRO A 152 0.60 4.92 7.08
CA PRO A 152 0.94 4.36 8.38
C PRO A 152 1.90 5.22 9.18
N THR A 153 3.01 5.66 8.57
CA THR A 153 4.05 6.46 9.25
C THR A 153 3.45 7.74 9.84
N LEU A 154 2.70 8.50 9.02
CA LEU A 154 2.06 9.73 9.46
C LEU A 154 1.02 9.47 10.56
N LYS A 155 0.23 8.40 10.41
CA LYS A 155 -0.82 8.02 11.36
C LYS A 155 -0.24 7.70 12.74
N TYR A 156 0.83 6.89 12.79
CA TYR A 156 1.52 6.57 14.03
C TYR A 156 2.22 7.79 14.64
N ALA A 157 2.93 8.59 13.84
CA ALA A 157 3.61 9.79 14.31
C ALA A 157 2.65 10.83 14.92
N LEU A 158 1.42 10.94 14.41
CA LEU A 158 0.38 11.81 14.96
C LEU A 158 -0.40 11.21 16.14
N GLY A 159 -0.10 9.98 16.56
CA GLY A 159 -0.74 9.31 17.70
C GLY A 159 -2.10 8.66 17.39
N TYR A 160 -2.41 8.39 16.12
CA TYR A 160 -3.67 7.77 15.67
C TYR A 160 -3.55 6.24 15.43
N GLY A 161 -2.38 5.64 15.66
CA GLY A 161 -2.12 4.21 15.49
C GLY A 161 -2.65 3.30 16.60
N LYS A 162 -3.81 3.62 17.19
CA LYS A 162 -4.33 2.92 18.40
C LYS A 162 -5.32 1.80 18.09
N ALA A 163 -5.64 1.56 16.82
CA ALA A 163 -6.62 0.57 16.39
C ALA A 163 -5.93 -0.61 15.69
N CYS A 164 -6.03 -1.79 16.31
CA CYS A 164 -5.73 -3.05 15.64
C CYS A 164 -7.00 -3.54 14.95
N SER A 165 -6.92 -3.79 13.64
CA SER A 165 -8.04 -4.33 12.85
C SER A 165 -7.60 -5.61 12.16
N ARG A 166 -8.48 -6.62 12.18
CA ARG A 166 -8.33 -7.82 11.37
C ARG A 166 -8.55 -7.47 9.91
N VAL A 167 -7.70 -7.99 9.02
CA VAL A 167 -7.86 -7.82 7.58
C VAL A 167 -8.90 -8.81 7.06
N GLN A 168 -9.79 -8.33 6.21
CA GLN A 168 -10.80 -9.11 5.49
C GLN A 168 -10.61 -8.91 4.00
N VAL A 169 -10.72 -10.01 3.25
CA VAL A 169 -10.68 -10.01 1.80
C VAL A 169 -11.86 -10.83 1.30
N ASP A 170 -12.79 -10.20 0.57
CA ASP A 170 -14.03 -10.85 0.10
C ASP A 170 -14.81 -11.58 1.23
N GLY A 171 -14.89 -10.94 2.40
CA GLY A 171 -15.56 -11.48 3.59
C GLY A 171 -14.76 -12.55 4.36
N GLU A 172 -13.63 -13.01 3.83
CA GLU A 172 -12.74 -13.96 4.51
C GLU A 172 -11.71 -13.20 5.36
N ALA A 173 -11.64 -13.55 6.64
CA ALA A 173 -10.62 -13.01 7.53
C ALA A 173 -9.24 -13.63 7.21
N VAL A 174 -8.25 -12.77 6.94
CA VAL A 174 -6.86 -13.18 6.71
C VAL A 174 -5.96 -12.52 7.73
N ALA A 175 -5.11 -13.31 8.38
CA ALA A 175 -4.08 -12.79 9.26
C ALA A 175 -2.87 -12.34 8.42
N PRO A 176 -2.41 -11.09 8.53
CA PRO A 176 -1.14 -10.68 7.94
C PRO A 176 -0.01 -11.58 8.44
N HIS A 177 0.80 -12.09 7.52
CA HIS A 177 2.03 -12.79 7.88
C HIS A 177 2.90 -11.86 8.73
N ARG A 178 3.37 -12.33 9.89
CA ARG A 178 4.29 -11.54 10.72
C ARG A 178 5.59 -11.34 9.96
N LEU A 179 5.84 -10.11 9.51
CA LEU A 179 7.13 -9.74 8.96
C LEU A 179 8.11 -9.61 10.12
N ALA A 180 9.27 -10.28 10.02
CA ALA A 180 10.34 -10.07 10.99
C ALA A 180 10.81 -8.62 10.86
N ALA A 181 10.88 -7.92 11.99
CA ALA A 181 11.38 -6.56 12.09
C ALA A 181 12.90 -6.50 11.93
#